data_AF-A0A090CZL2-F1
#
_entry.id   AF-A0A090CZL2-F1
#
_cell.length_a   1.000
_cell.length_b   1.000
_cell.length_c   1.000
_cell.angle_alpha   90.00
_cell.angle_beta   90.00
_cell.angle_gamma   90.00
#
_symmetry.space_group_name_H-M   'P 1'
#
loop_
_entity.id
_entity.type
_entity.pdbx_description
1 polymer ?
#
loop_
_entity_poly.entity_id
_entity_poly.type
_entity_poly.pdbx_seq_one_letter_code
_entity_poly.pdbx_strand_id
1 'polypeptide(L)'
;MIGELSPYYKIKTGSILENKKKGAYCDLFSKKSFCIQIKDYSAFHCFGKGHIFILVGSSSAGKSTFIQKFIEKHRDTQVQGIDQQSFKMAIEFIKTHYPDEVSFLNEVLEIREDDLHLLHAALWESYFFKNEVLEDEKIRTRQILKKIADHLRKNLWGIPLKRECLLLEKVFLDSQKGKNTILDLLSVETIFHALIKNRFIAPITLTLVYCPFDRLIHRIKERNRKAIESGEYHEIRKGLFPLFQFAHHFEARKRKEDPVFDILSRKQVEKSFEELFDYIFQENLHKQEVQKEKENGRLALLKAFGFHDSSIENIELTPRYKRYDFIIDTSKTYPEF
;
A
#
# COMPACT_ATOMS: atom_id res chain seq x y z
N MET A 1 -38.91 6.88 2.27
CA MET A 1 -37.69 7.01 3.08
C MET A 1 -36.63 6.14 2.43
N ILE A 2 -35.89 6.73 1.50
CA ILE A 2 -34.92 6.06 0.63
C ILE A 2 -33.56 6.31 1.26
N GLY A 3 -32.92 5.24 1.75
CA GLY A 3 -31.55 5.28 2.22
C GLY A 3 -30.61 5.48 1.02
N GLU A 4 -29.99 6.66 0.95
CA GLU A 4 -28.99 6.94 -0.06
C GLU A 4 -27.71 6.13 0.21
N LEU A 5 -27.27 5.47 -0.85
CA LEU A 5 -26.08 4.63 -0.92
C LEU A 5 -24.81 5.44 -0.65
N SER A 6 -23.91 4.88 0.16
CA SER A 6 -22.52 5.34 0.34
C SER A 6 -21.79 5.46 -1.03
N PRO A 7 -21.04 6.54 -1.27
CA PRO A 7 -20.49 6.87 -2.59
C PRO A 7 -19.30 5.99 -3.04
N TYR A 8 -18.89 4.99 -2.27
CA TYR A 8 -17.71 4.17 -2.58
C TYR A 8 -17.86 3.21 -3.77
N TYR A 9 -19.06 3.01 -4.31
CA TYR A 9 -19.31 1.98 -5.34
C TYR A 9 -19.86 2.48 -6.69
N LYS A 10 -19.85 3.80 -6.96
CA LYS A 10 -20.08 4.28 -8.34
C LYS A 10 -18.80 4.20 -9.18
N ILE A 11 -18.37 2.98 -9.50
CA ILE A 11 -17.53 2.76 -10.69
C ILE A 11 -18.45 2.97 -11.88
N LYS A 12 -18.43 4.17 -12.47
CA LYS A 12 -18.98 4.36 -13.82
C LYS A 12 -18.22 3.41 -14.74
N THR A 13 -18.88 2.34 -15.15
CA THR A 13 -18.56 1.58 -16.37
C THR A 13 -18.87 2.48 -17.57
N GLY A 14 -18.01 3.48 -17.77
CA GLY A 14 -17.96 4.31 -18.96
C GLY A 14 -16.86 3.79 -19.86
N SER A 15 -17.26 3.31 -21.04
CA SER A 15 -16.44 2.94 -22.17
C SER A 15 -15.37 4.00 -22.48
N ILE A 16 -14.14 3.78 -22.02
CA ILE A 16 -12.95 4.30 -22.69
C ILE A 16 -12.50 3.18 -23.62
N LEU A 17 -13.00 3.25 -24.85
CA LEU A 17 -12.41 2.59 -26.00
C LEU A 17 -10.89 2.79 -25.97
N GLU A 18 -10.21 1.67 -26.19
CA GLU A 18 -8.94 1.63 -26.92
C GLU A 18 -7.84 2.57 -26.41
N ASN A 19 -7.17 2.16 -25.35
CA ASN A 19 -5.74 2.36 -25.29
C ASN A 19 -5.03 1.02 -25.08
N LYS A 20 -4.64 0.44 -26.22
CA LYS A 20 -3.68 -0.65 -26.38
C LYS A 20 -2.34 -0.29 -25.72
N LYS A 21 -2.25 -0.29 -24.38
CA LYS A 21 -0.96 -0.20 -23.64
C LYS A 21 -0.95 -1.02 -22.34
N LYS A 22 -1.82 -2.03 -22.18
CA LYS A 22 -1.77 -2.96 -21.04
C LYS A 22 -0.68 -4.04 -21.14
N GLY A 23 0.04 -4.15 -22.25
CA GLY A 23 1.18 -5.05 -22.43
C GLY A 23 2.56 -4.39 -22.40
N ALA A 24 2.65 -3.05 -22.51
CA ALA A 24 3.94 -2.37 -22.72
C ALA A 24 4.83 -2.29 -21.46
N TYR A 25 4.24 -2.34 -20.26
CA TYR A 25 5.00 -2.19 -19.01
C TYR A 25 5.55 -3.50 -18.46
N CYS A 26 4.94 -4.64 -18.75
CA CYS A 26 5.47 -5.95 -18.34
C CYS A 26 6.59 -6.43 -19.27
N ASP A 27 6.54 -6.08 -20.57
CA ASP A 27 7.53 -6.52 -21.55
C ASP A 27 8.80 -5.64 -21.61
N LEU A 28 8.74 -4.39 -21.11
CA LEU A 28 9.93 -3.52 -21.04
C LEU A 28 11.01 -4.04 -20.07
N PHE A 29 10.66 -4.99 -19.21
CA PHE A 29 11.52 -5.53 -18.16
C PHE A 29 11.73 -7.05 -18.30
N SER A 30 11.80 -7.53 -19.53
CA SER A 30 12.52 -8.77 -19.81
C SER A 30 13.92 -8.72 -19.18
N LYS A 31 14.48 -9.87 -18.77
CA LYS A 31 15.78 -10.02 -18.09
C LYS A 31 16.98 -9.24 -18.68
N LYS A 32 16.84 -8.71 -19.90
CA LYS A 32 17.84 -7.88 -20.58
C LYS A 32 17.97 -6.46 -20.01
N SER A 33 16.92 -5.85 -19.45
CA SER A 33 16.94 -4.41 -19.11
C SER A 33 17.91 -4.08 -17.96
N PHE A 34 17.96 -4.95 -16.93
CA PHE A 34 18.80 -4.70 -15.75
C PHE A 34 20.29 -4.92 -16.02
N CYS A 35 20.65 -5.94 -16.80
CA CYS A 35 22.05 -6.20 -17.17
C CYS A 35 22.60 -5.21 -18.21
N ILE A 36 21.74 -4.56 -18.99
CA ILE A 36 22.14 -3.60 -20.03
C ILE A 36 22.38 -2.18 -19.44
N GLN A 37 21.73 -1.81 -18.33
CA GLN A 37 21.82 -0.45 -17.76
C GLN A 37 23.02 -0.21 -16.83
N ILE A 38 23.71 -1.26 -16.37
CA ILE A 38 24.85 -1.13 -15.43
C ILE A 38 26.18 -0.86 -16.15
N LYS A 39 26.24 -0.90 -17.49
CA LYS A 39 27.49 -0.63 -18.23
C LYS A 39 27.96 0.83 -18.17
N ASP A 40 27.11 1.77 -17.74
CA ASP A 40 27.43 3.19 -17.61
C ASP A 40 27.52 3.63 -16.14
N TYR A 41 28.33 2.95 -15.32
CA TYR A 41 28.66 3.45 -13.97
C TYR A 41 29.25 4.87 -14.02
N SER A 42 29.88 5.26 -15.14
CA SER A 42 30.38 6.62 -15.43
C SER A 42 29.27 7.68 -15.52
N ALA A 43 28.00 7.30 -15.73
CA ALA A 43 26.90 8.26 -15.82
C ALA A 43 26.37 8.70 -14.45
N PHE A 44 26.64 7.93 -13.38
CA PHE A 44 26.24 8.28 -12.02
C PHE A 44 27.16 9.36 -11.45
N HIS A 45 26.56 10.47 -11.01
CA HIS A 45 27.29 11.63 -10.50
C HIS A 45 26.70 12.18 -9.18
N CYS A 46 25.58 11.62 -8.73
CA CYS A 46 24.98 11.95 -7.45
C CYS A 46 25.20 10.79 -6.47
N PHE A 47 25.85 11.08 -5.33
CA PHE A 47 26.25 10.04 -4.37
C PHE A 47 25.62 10.27 -3.00
N GLY A 48 24.91 9.26 -2.51
CA GLY A 48 24.40 9.16 -1.16
C GLY A 48 25.46 8.61 -0.21
N LYS A 49 25.55 9.20 0.98
CA LYS A 49 26.45 8.78 2.07
C LYS A 49 25.74 7.95 3.13
N GLY A 50 24.45 8.21 3.32
CA GLY A 50 23.58 7.48 4.24
C GLY A 50 23.01 6.22 3.62
N HIS A 51 22.82 5.20 4.44
CA HIS A 51 22.33 3.89 4.00
C HIS A 51 20.82 3.90 3.79
N ILE A 52 20.35 3.38 2.66
CA ILE A 52 18.93 3.25 2.33
C ILE A 52 18.49 1.80 2.56
N PHE A 53 17.68 1.58 3.59
CA PHE A 53 17.06 0.29 3.90
C PHE A 53 15.69 0.22 3.24
N ILE A 54 15.58 -0.56 2.16
CA ILE A 54 14.32 -0.77 1.45
C ILE A 54 13.61 -1.95 2.10
N LEU A 55 12.39 -1.70 2.58
CA LEU A 55 11.51 -2.73 3.10
C LEU A 55 10.36 -2.97 2.15
N VAL A 56 10.19 -4.23 1.75
CA VAL A 56 9.05 -4.70 0.97
C VAL A 56 8.36 -5.87 1.64
N GLY A 57 7.08 -6.04 1.34
CA GLY A 57 6.26 -7.12 1.85
C GLY A 57 4.78 -6.73 1.83
N SER A 58 3.90 -7.72 1.96
CA SER A 58 2.46 -7.46 1.98
C SER A 58 2.05 -6.59 3.18
N SER A 59 0.93 -5.88 3.05
CA SER A 59 0.26 -5.30 4.21
C SER A 59 -0.02 -6.39 5.25
N SER A 60 0.15 -6.06 6.53
CA SER A 60 0.10 -7.02 7.64
C SER A 60 1.22 -8.08 7.67
N ALA A 61 2.26 -7.96 6.83
CA ALA A 61 3.44 -8.83 6.93
C ALA A 61 4.33 -8.51 8.15
N GLY A 62 4.11 -7.39 8.87
CA GLY A 62 4.90 -7.03 10.06
C GLY A 62 5.97 -5.95 9.83
N LYS A 63 5.92 -5.23 8.70
CA LYS A 63 6.87 -4.15 8.37
C LYS A 63 6.95 -3.08 9.47
N SER A 64 5.81 -2.56 9.94
CA SER A 64 5.76 -1.53 10.98
C SER A 64 6.42 -1.99 12.29
N THR A 65 6.20 -3.23 12.71
CA THR A 65 6.84 -3.82 13.89
C THR A 65 8.34 -3.93 13.72
N PHE A 66 8.82 -4.34 12.55
CA PHE A 66 10.26 -4.36 12.26
C PHE A 66 10.84 -2.94 12.31
N ILE A 67 10.19 -1.99 11.66
CA ILE A 67 10.61 -0.58 11.62
C ILE A 67 10.76 -0.03 13.04
N GLN A 68 9.77 -0.25 13.91
CA GLN A 68 9.81 0.19 15.30
C GLN A 68 11.03 -0.38 16.04
N LYS A 69 11.21 -1.70 16.02
CA LYS A 69 12.35 -2.36 16.67
C LYS A 69 13.71 -1.93 16.09
N PHE A 70 13.75 -1.62 14.79
CA PHE A 70 14.95 -1.12 14.15
C PHE A 70 15.30 0.29 14.65
N ILE A 71 14.33 1.21 14.70
CA ILE A 71 14.53 2.58 15.18
C ILE A 71 14.95 2.60 16.66
N GLU A 72 14.39 1.72 17.50
CA GLU A 72 14.79 1.61 18.92
C GLU A 72 16.30 1.42 19.08
N LYS A 73 16.93 0.69 18.16
CA LYS A 73 18.38 0.42 18.12
C LYS A 73 19.17 1.42 17.26
N HIS A 74 18.51 2.06 16.30
CA HIS A 74 19.12 2.96 15.32
C HIS A 74 18.39 4.30 15.24
N ARG A 75 18.38 5.04 16.35
CA ARG A 75 17.54 6.24 16.57
C ARG A 75 17.74 7.37 15.55
N ASP A 76 18.91 7.44 14.92
CA ASP A 76 19.21 8.47 13.91
C ASP A 76 18.62 8.13 12.52
N THR A 77 18.07 6.92 12.35
CA THR A 77 17.49 6.46 11.10
C THR A 77 16.13 7.11 10.86
N GLN A 78 15.98 7.74 9.69
CA GLN A 78 14.72 8.32 9.26
C GLN A 78 13.79 7.23 8.69
N VAL A 79 12.49 7.36 8.91
CA VAL A 79 11.49 6.49 8.26
C VAL A 79 10.73 7.29 7.22
N GLN A 80 10.72 6.77 6.01
CA GLN A 80 10.00 7.32 4.87
C GLN A 80 9.04 6.24 4.37
N GLY A 81 7.81 6.25 4.87
CA GLY A 81 6.74 5.40 4.39
C GLY A 81 5.84 6.12 3.40
N ILE A 82 5.40 5.42 2.34
CA ILE A 82 4.46 6.00 1.38
C ILE A 82 3.17 6.48 2.06
N ASP A 83 2.68 5.75 3.07
CA ASP A 83 1.47 6.11 3.79
C ASP A 83 1.66 7.41 4.58
N GLN A 84 2.72 7.50 5.40
CA GLN A 84 3.00 8.69 6.22
C GLN A 84 3.25 9.95 5.37
N GLN A 85 4.06 9.85 4.31
CA GLN A 85 4.30 11.02 3.45
C GLN A 85 3.07 11.38 2.62
N SER A 86 2.29 10.39 2.16
CA SER A 86 1.02 10.67 1.47
C SER A 86 0.06 11.46 2.36
N PHE A 87 0.02 11.17 3.66
CA PHE A 87 -0.87 11.86 4.60
C PHE A 87 -0.41 13.31 4.80
N LYS A 88 0.88 13.52 5.06
CA LYS A 88 1.46 14.87 5.22
C LYS A 88 1.25 15.73 3.98
N MET A 89 1.53 15.18 2.80
CA MET A 89 1.30 15.88 1.53
C MET A 89 -0.17 16.21 1.30
N ALA A 90 -1.10 15.31 1.69
CA ALA A 90 -2.52 15.57 1.56
C ALA A 90 -3.00 16.66 2.52
N ILE A 91 -2.54 16.65 3.77
CA ILE A 91 -2.84 17.68 4.76
C ILE A 91 -2.30 19.05 4.30
N GLU A 92 -1.05 19.10 3.83
CA GLU A 92 -0.46 20.33 3.30
C GLU A 92 -1.23 20.84 2.07
N PHE A 93 -1.64 19.93 1.18
CA PHE A 93 -2.51 20.28 0.05
C PHE A 93 -3.83 20.89 0.51
N ILE A 94 -4.49 20.29 1.51
CA ILE A 94 -5.74 20.79 2.08
C ILE A 94 -5.53 22.21 2.63
N LYS A 95 -4.53 22.39 3.50
CA LYS A 95 -4.20 23.68 4.13
C LYS A 95 -3.89 24.77 3.11
N THR A 96 -3.20 24.41 2.03
CA THR A 96 -2.80 25.37 0.99
C THR A 96 -3.98 25.80 0.12
N HIS A 97 -4.89 24.89 -0.23
CA HIS A 97 -5.97 25.17 -1.18
C HIS A 97 -7.30 25.55 -0.52
N TYR A 98 -7.45 25.29 0.77
CA TYR A 98 -8.70 25.48 1.53
C TYR A 98 -8.44 26.11 2.91
N PRO A 99 -7.68 27.22 3.01
CA PRO A 99 -7.29 27.78 4.31
C PRO A 99 -8.50 28.18 5.16
N ASP A 100 -9.51 28.81 4.56
CA ASP A 100 -10.72 29.26 5.26
C ASP A 100 -11.57 28.07 5.71
N GLU A 101 -11.74 27.06 4.84
CA GLU A 101 -12.46 25.85 5.23
C GLU A 101 -11.70 25.07 6.31
N VAL A 102 -10.36 25.05 6.31
CA VAL A 102 -9.58 24.43 7.38
C VAL A 102 -9.81 25.13 8.73
N SER A 103 -9.88 26.46 8.75
CA SER A 103 -10.20 27.20 9.97
C SER A 103 -11.56 26.75 10.53
N PHE A 104 -12.60 26.73 9.69
CA PHE A 104 -13.92 26.24 10.08
C PHE A 104 -13.91 24.78 10.52
N LEU A 105 -13.23 23.90 9.78
CA LEU A 105 -13.14 22.47 10.10
C LEU A 105 -12.48 22.24 11.47
N ASN A 106 -11.47 23.02 11.84
CA ASN A 106 -10.81 22.95 13.15
C ASN A 106 -11.71 23.46 14.30
N GLU A 107 -12.67 24.32 14.01
CA GLU A 107 -13.66 24.77 14.99
C GLU A 107 -14.69 23.67 15.31
N VAL A 108 -15.11 22.89 14.31
CA VAL A 108 -16.20 21.90 14.45
C VAL A 108 -15.73 20.47 14.67
N LEU A 109 -14.54 20.08 14.21
CA LEU A 109 -13.99 18.74 14.39
C LEU A 109 -13.02 18.67 15.57
N GLU A 110 -12.98 17.53 16.25
CA GLU A 110 -11.94 17.21 17.22
C GLU A 110 -10.59 17.13 16.52
N ILE A 111 -9.66 18.01 16.94
CA ILE A 111 -8.31 18.07 16.38
C ILE A 111 -7.55 16.82 16.82
N ARG A 112 -6.87 16.18 15.86
CA ARG A 112 -5.98 15.04 16.11
C ARG A 112 -4.55 15.41 15.75
N GLU A 113 -3.61 14.58 16.20
CA GLU A 113 -2.18 14.76 15.90
C GLU A 113 -1.94 14.94 14.40
N ASP A 114 -1.00 15.83 14.06
CA ASP A 114 -0.62 16.18 12.69
C ASP A 114 -1.81 16.58 11.77
N ASP A 115 -2.92 17.07 12.33
CA ASP A 115 -4.14 17.43 11.62
C ASP A 115 -4.79 16.27 10.84
N LEU A 116 -4.57 15.03 11.31
CA LEU A 116 -5.13 13.83 10.68
C LEU A 116 -6.66 13.83 10.65
N HIS A 117 -7.34 14.58 11.52
CA HIS A 117 -8.80 14.72 11.49
C HIS A 117 -9.32 15.28 10.17
N LEU A 118 -8.58 16.20 9.52
CA LEU A 118 -8.95 16.75 8.21
C LEU A 118 -8.95 15.67 7.13
N LEU A 119 -7.87 14.88 7.10
CA LEU A 119 -7.69 13.81 6.12
C LEU A 119 -8.69 12.68 6.37
N HIS A 120 -8.89 12.30 7.64
CA HIS A 120 -9.78 11.22 8.03
C HIS A 120 -11.24 11.54 7.71
N ALA A 121 -11.66 12.77 8.00
CA ALA A 121 -13.01 13.20 7.70
C ALA A 121 -13.25 13.33 6.18
N ALA A 122 -12.25 13.80 5.42
CA ALA A 122 -12.35 13.92 3.95
C ALA A 122 -12.33 12.56 3.23
N LEU A 123 -11.34 11.71 3.52
CA LEU A 123 -11.11 10.48 2.75
C LEU A 123 -11.80 9.24 3.31
N TRP A 124 -12.21 9.24 4.58
CA TRP A 124 -12.79 8.07 5.24
C TRP A 124 -14.13 8.35 5.92
N GLU A 125 -14.68 9.55 5.80
CA GLU A 125 -15.97 9.94 6.39
C GLU A 125 -16.01 9.73 7.92
N SER A 126 -14.84 9.80 8.56
CA SER A 126 -14.70 9.62 10.01
C SER A 126 -14.84 10.96 10.73
N TYR A 127 -16.08 11.43 10.85
CA TYR A 127 -16.38 12.72 11.47
C TYR A 127 -16.42 12.61 13.00
N PHE A 128 -15.40 13.12 13.68
CA PHE A 128 -15.41 13.33 15.13
C PHE A 128 -15.77 14.78 15.40
N PHE A 129 -17.06 15.07 15.57
CA PHE A 129 -17.55 16.41 15.87
C PHE A 129 -17.41 16.71 17.36
N LYS A 130 -17.14 17.97 17.71
CA LYS A 130 -17.19 18.44 19.10
C LYS A 130 -18.64 18.38 19.62
N ASN A 131 -18.81 18.32 20.94
CA ASN A 131 -20.09 18.03 21.62
C ASN A 131 -21.23 19.04 21.38
N GLU A 132 -20.99 20.20 20.74
CA GLU A 132 -21.97 21.29 20.59
C GLU A 132 -22.16 21.77 19.14
N VAL A 133 -21.72 20.99 18.15
CA VAL A 133 -21.84 21.37 16.73
C VAL A 133 -23.28 21.26 16.24
N LEU A 134 -23.82 22.33 15.66
CA LEU A 134 -25.18 22.38 15.12
C LEU A 134 -25.33 21.48 13.88
N GLU A 135 -26.54 20.98 13.60
CA GLU A 135 -26.73 20.06 12.47
C GLU A 135 -26.43 20.72 11.11
N ASP A 136 -26.74 22.01 10.94
CA ASP A 136 -26.39 22.76 9.74
C ASP A 136 -24.87 22.85 9.53
N GLU A 137 -24.10 22.96 10.63
CA GLU A 137 -22.64 22.95 10.58
C GLU A 137 -22.10 21.56 10.23
N LYS A 138 -22.74 20.48 10.71
CA LYS A 138 -22.38 19.11 10.31
C LYS A 138 -22.65 18.89 8.82
N ILE A 139 -23.78 19.37 8.30
CA ILE A 139 -24.10 19.29 6.85
C ILE A 139 -23.06 20.06 6.04
N ARG A 140 -22.76 21.31 6.43
CA ARG A 140 -21.73 22.13 5.78
C ARG A 140 -20.36 21.44 5.81
N THR A 141 -19.98 20.88 6.95
CA THR A 141 -18.72 20.14 7.13
C THR A 141 -18.62 18.98 6.14
N ARG A 142 -19.66 18.14 6.04
CA ARG A 142 -19.70 17.01 5.09
C ARG A 142 -19.56 17.48 3.63
N GLN A 143 -20.18 18.60 3.25
CA GLN A 143 -20.08 19.15 1.90
C GLN A 143 -18.67 19.67 1.58
N ILE A 144 -18.06 20.41 2.51
CA ILE A 144 -16.68 20.89 2.40
C ILE A 144 -15.73 19.70 2.24
N LEU A 145 -15.84 18.71 3.12
CA LEU A 145 -14.96 17.54 3.13
C LEU A 145 -15.11 16.70 1.86
N LYS A 146 -16.32 16.59 1.31
CA LYS A 146 -16.56 15.94 0.02
C LYS A 146 -15.85 16.66 -1.13
N LYS A 147 -15.92 18.00 -1.19
CA LYS A 147 -15.21 18.82 -2.19
C LYS A 147 -13.69 18.63 -2.07
N ILE A 148 -13.17 18.65 -0.85
CA ILE A 148 -11.75 18.39 -0.56
C ILE A 148 -11.34 16.99 -1.01
N ALA A 149 -12.12 15.96 -0.66
CA ALA A 149 -11.85 14.57 -1.01
C ALA A 149 -11.77 14.36 -2.53
N ASP A 150 -12.71 14.94 -3.28
CA ASP A 150 -12.71 14.87 -4.74
C ASP A 150 -11.49 15.57 -5.35
N HIS A 151 -11.04 16.68 -4.75
CA HIS A 151 -9.85 17.40 -5.20
C HIS A 151 -8.55 16.64 -4.91
N LEU A 152 -8.44 16.04 -3.72
CA LEU A 152 -7.33 15.16 -3.35
C LEU A 152 -7.23 13.94 -4.28
N ARG A 153 -8.36 13.28 -4.56
CA ARG A 153 -8.40 12.11 -5.46
C ARG A 153 -7.90 12.46 -6.86
N LYS A 154 -8.23 13.64 -7.38
CA LYS A 154 -7.80 14.07 -8.72
C LYS A 154 -6.30 14.41 -8.82
N ASN A 155 -5.70 14.98 -7.76
CA ASN A 155 -4.36 15.58 -7.86
C ASN A 155 -3.26 14.81 -7.15
N LEU A 156 -3.58 14.11 -6.06
CA LEU A 156 -2.57 13.53 -5.17
C LEU A 156 -2.80 12.04 -4.97
N TRP A 157 -4.03 11.67 -4.61
CA TRP A 157 -4.34 10.30 -4.20
C TRP A 157 -4.55 9.35 -5.38
N GLY A 158 -5.08 9.85 -6.50
CA GLY A 158 -5.32 9.08 -7.72
C GLY A 158 -4.09 8.91 -8.63
N ILE A 159 -2.94 9.47 -8.27
CA ILE A 159 -1.71 9.41 -9.08
C ILE A 159 -0.59 8.74 -8.27
N PRO A 160 -0.54 7.39 -8.20
CA PRO A 160 0.44 6.63 -7.42
C PRO A 160 1.89 7.04 -7.68
N LEU A 161 2.25 7.24 -8.94
CA LEU A 161 3.62 7.55 -9.37
C LEU A 161 4.15 8.88 -8.81
N LYS A 162 3.29 9.90 -8.65
CA LYS A 162 3.72 11.21 -8.14
C LYS A 162 4.13 11.12 -6.66
N ARG A 163 3.41 10.33 -5.88
CA ARG A 163 3.69 10.12 -4.45
C ARG A 163 4.99 9.34 -4.24
N GLU A 164 5.19 8.28 -5.02
CA GLU A 164 6.43 7.50 -4.99
C GLU A 164 7.65 8.33 -5.40
N CYS A 165 7.55 9.16 -6.45
CA CYS A 165 8.65 10.03 -6.87
C CYS A 165 9.07 11.03 -5.76
N LEU A 166 8.11 11.72 -5.14
CA LEU A 166 8.40 12.71 -4.09
C LEU A 166 9.01 12.06 -2.83
N LEU A 167 8.53 10.85 -2.48
CA LEU A 167 9.12 10.05 -1.41
C LEU A 167 10.60 9.72 -1.72
N LEU A 168 10.87 9.29 -2.94
CA LEU A 168 12.22 8.91 -3.37
C LEU A 168 13.18 10.10 -3.43
N GLU A 169 12.72 11.27 -3.90
CA GLU A 169 13.52 12.50 -3.87
C GLU A 169 13.96 12.85 -2.44
N LYS A 170 13.06 12.74 -1.47
CA LYS A 170 13.37 12.96 -0.06
C LYS A 170 14.37 11.94 0.48
N VAL A 171 14.18 10.66 0.18
CA VAL A 171 15.10 9.59 0.58
C VAL A 171 16.51 9.83 0.03
N PHE A 172 16.62 10.24 -1.24
CA PHE A 172 17.90 10.55 -1.87
C PHE A 172 18.57 11.76 -1.21
N LEU A 173 17.81 12.82 -0.92
CA LEU A 173 18.31 13.99 -0.21
C LEU A 173 18.81 13.66 1.21
N ASP A 174 18.06 12.83 1.95
CA ASP A 174 18.45 12.37 3.28
C ASP A 174 19.75 11.55 3.21
N SER A 175 19.84 10.63 2.24
CA SER A 175 21.07 9.84 2.01
C SER A 175 22.26 10.72 1.62
N GLN A 176 22.10 11.74 0.77
CA GLN A 176 23.18 12.71 0.44
C GLN A 176 23.71 13.43 1.69
N LYS A 177 22.82 13.73 2.64
CA LYS A 177 23.17 14.34 3.94
C LYS A 177 23.81 13.36 4.93
N GLY A 178 24.03 12.10 4.54
CA GLY A 178 24.60 11.08 5.41
C GLY A 178 23.60 10.44 6.37
N LYS A 179 22.29 10.70 6.20
CA LYS A 179 21.25 10.12 7.06
C LYS A 179 20.83 8.74 6.56
N ASN A 180 20.77 7.79 7.47
CA ASN A 180 20.20 6.48 7.20
C ASN A 180 18.68 6.61 7.06
N THR A 181 18.11 5.88 6.11
CA THR A 181 16.68 5.97 5.82
C THR A 181 16.09 4.59 5.61
N ILE A 182 14.99 4.27 6.29
CA ILE A 182 14.12 3.16 5.96
C ILE A 182 13.04 3.64 5.00
N LEU A 183 12.89 2.92 3.90
CA LEU A 183 11.91 3.17 2.87
C LEU A 183 10.90 2.02 2.83
N ASP A 184 9.67 2.29 3.26
CA ASP A 184 8.55 1.32 3.19
C ASP A 184 7.76 1.52 1.89
N LEU A 185 7.89 0.56 0.98
CA LEU A 185 7.33 0.63 -0.37
C LEU A 185 6.64 -0.67 -0.80
N LEU A 186 5.79 -0.54 -1.82
CA LEU A 186 5.04 -1.66 -2.38
C LEU A 186 5.82 -2.46 -3.44
N SER A 187 6.72 -1.80 -4.17
CA SER A 187 7.46 -2.36 -5.31
C SER A 187 8.90 -1.82 -5.31
N VAL A 188 9.85 -2.69 -5.62
CA VAL A 188 11.29 -2.34 -5.68
C VAL A 188 11.64 -1.70 -7.02
N GLU A 189 10.86 -1.99 -8.07
CA GLU A 189 11.08 -1.56 -9.43
C GLU A 189 11.08 -0.03 -9.57
N THR A 190 10.16 0.67 -8.89
CA THR A 190 10.13 2.14 -8.90
C THR A 190 11.43 2.74 -8.36
N ILE A 191 12.04 2.11 -7.35
CA ILE A 191 13.28 2.59 -6.72
C ILE A 191 14.43 2.48 -7.71
N PHE A 192 14.60 1.32 -8.34
CA PHE A 192 15.67 1.14 -9.33
C PHE A 192 15.53 2.09 -10.51
N HIS A 193 14.30 2.29 -10.99
CA HIS A 193 14.06 3.27 -12.04
C HIS A 193 14.44 4.69 -11.58
N ALA A 194 14.10 5.08 -10.36
CA ALA A 194 14.46 6.38 -9.82
C ALA A 194 15.97 6.55 -9.61
N LEU A 195 16.69 5.52 -9.17
CA LEU A 195 18.15 5.54 -9.04
C LEU A 195 18.82 5.83 -10.38
N ILE A 196 18.39 5.12 -11.43
CA ILE A 196 18.93 5.28 -12.79
C ILE A 196 18.56 6.65 -13.36
N LYS A 197 17.28 7.04 -13.28
CA LYS A 197 16.78 8.31 -13.80
C LYS A 197 17.49 9.50 -13.16
N ASN A 198 17.70 9.47 -11.85
CA ASN A 198 18.35 10.54 -11.11
C ASN A 198 19.87 10.41 -11.07
N ARG A 199 20.44 9.41 -11.75
CA ARG A 199 21.88 9.11 -11.76
C ARG A 199 22.46 9.09 -10.34
N PHE A 200 21.72 8.47 -9.43
CA PHE A 200 21.99 8.41 -7.99
C PHE A 200 22.53 7.03 -7.58
N ILE A 201 23.59 7.01 -6.78
CA ILE A 201 24.15 5.81 -6.15
C ILE A 201 24.19 6.03 -4.64
N ALA A 202 23.77 5.02 -3.86
CA ALA A 202 23.93 5.00 -2.41
C ALA A 202 24.11 3.55 -1.92
N PRO A 203 24.61 3.34 -0.69
CA PRO A 203 24.50 2.06 -0.01
C PRO A 203 23.03 1.69 0.15
N ILE A 204 22.62 0.54 -0.39
CA ILE A 204 21.24 0.06 -0.34
C ILE A 204 21.25 -1.33 0.29
N THR A 205 20.30 -1.56 1.20
CA THR A 205 19.94 -2.89 1.68
C THR A 205 18.47 -3.16 1.37
N LEU A 206 18.21 -4.23 0.63
CA LEU A 206 16.87 -4.66 0.27
C LEU A 206 16.42 -5.82 1.16
N THR A 207 15.32 -5.61 1.88
CA THR A 207 14.76 -6.55 2.85
C THR A 207 13.33 -6.93 2.47
N LEU A 208 13.06 -8.23 2.35
CA LEU A 208 11.71 -8.77 2.25
C LEU A 208 11.19 -9.17 3.63
N VAL A 209 10.09 -8.56 4.07
CA VAL A 209 9.36 -8.99 5.25
C VAL A 209 8.29 -9.98 4.81
N TYR A 210 8.52 -11.25 5.10
CA TYR A 210 7.65 -12.36 4.71
C TYR A 210 6.70 -12.72 5.85
N CYS A 211 5.47 -13.03 5.49
CA CYS A 211 4.46 -13.63 6.37
C CYS A 211 3.78 -14.74 5.58
N PRO A 212 3.70 -15.97 6.10
CA PRO A 212 2.98 -17.06 5.43
C PRO A 212 1.57 -16.66 5.01
N PHE A 213 1.14 -17.15 3.85
CA PHE A 213 -0.11 -16.71 3.22
C PHE A 213 -1.34 -17.04 4.07
N ASP A 214 -1.37 -18.21 4.69
CA ASP A 214 -2.42 -18.65 5.63
C ASP A 214 -2.53 -17.75 6.87
N ARG A 215 -1.41 -17.24 7.38
CA ARG A 215 -1.38 -16.32 8.51
C ARG A 215 -1.81 -14.89 8.16
N LEU A 216 -1.78 -14.53 6.88
CA LEU A 216 -2.08 -13.16 6.44
C LEU A 216 -3.53 -12.76 6.78
N ILE A 217 -4.47 -13.67 6.58
CA ILE A 217 -5.91 -13.44 6.84
C ILE A 217 -6.14 -13.19 8.34
N HIS A 218 -5.58 -14.05 9.17
CA HIS A 218 -5.64 -13.93 10.62
C HIS A 218 -5.11 -12.56 11.09
N ARG A 219 -3.95 -12.14 10.57
CA ARG A 219 -3.36 -10.84 10.91
C ARG A 219 -4.19 -9.65 10.46
N ILE A 220 -4.83 -9.73 9.30
CA ILE A 220 -5.72 -8.66 8.82
C ILE A 220 -6.95 -8.54 9.73
N LYS A 221 -7.59 -9.66 10.05
CA LYS A 221 -8.75 -9.69 10.96
C LYS A 221 -8.38 -9.14 12.33
N GLU A 222 -7.26 -9.57 12.88
CA GLU A 222 -6.78 -9.12 14.19
C GLU A 222 -6.43 -7.63 14.20
N ARG A 223 -5.76 -7.13 13.15
CA ARG A 223 -5.48 -5.70 12.99
C ARG A 223 -6.77 -4.89 12.94
N ASN A 224 -7.75 -5.34 12.15
CA ASN A 224 -9.02 -4.65 12.02
C ASN A 224 -9.81 -4.66 13.34
N ARG A 225 -9.81 -5.79 14.07
CA ARG A 225 -10.41 -5.91 15.40
C ARG A 225 -9.80 -4.89 16.36
N LYS A 226 -8.47 -4.88 16.50
CA LYS A 226 -7.75 -3.92 17.36
C LYS A 226 -8.05 -2.47 16.97
N ALA A 227 -8.05 -2.16 15.68
CA ALA A 227 -8.34 -0.82 15.18
C ALA A 227 -9.78 -0.35 15.49
N ILE A 228 -10.75 -1.27 15.53
CA ILE A 228 -12.13 -0.97 15.95
C ILE A 228 -12.18 -0.72 17.45
N GLU A 229 -11.52 -1.58 18.24
CA GLU A 229 -11.49 -1.48 19.71
C GLU A 229 -10.77 -0.22 20.20
N SER A 230 -9.68 0.19 19.53
CA SER A 230 -8.92 1.39 19.88
C SER A 230 -9.48 2.69 19.27
N GLY A 231 -10.47 2.61 18.38
CA GLY A 231 -10.97 3.76 17.61
C GLY A 231 -9.99 4.27 16.52
N GLU A 232 -8.95 3.50 16.22
CA GLU A 232 -7.97 3.79 15.17
C GLU A 232 -8.44 3.29 13.79
N TYR A 233 -9.62 3.73 13.35
CA TYR A 233 -10.25 3.23 12.11
C TYR A 233 -9.40 3.37 10.84
N HIS A 234 -8.38 4.23 10.83
CA HIS A 234 -7.40 4.38 9.74
C HIS A 234 -6.47 3.17 9.58
N GLU A 235 -6.30 2.36 10.63
CA GLU A 235 -5.51 1.13 10.60
C GLU A 235 -6.25 -0.04 9.95
N ILE A 236 -7.57 0.08 9.76
CA ILE A 236 -8.41 -0.95 9.14
C ILE A 236 -7.99 -1.18 7.69
N ARG A 237 -7.89 -2.45 7.32
CA ARG A 237 -7.67 -2.92 5.95
C ARG A 237 -9.00 -3.42 5.40
N LYS A 238 -9.68 -2.58 4.60
CA LYS A 238 -11.00 -2.85 3.99
C LYS A 238 -10.93 -3.48 2.60
N GLY A 239 -9.77 -3.97 2.17
CA GLY A 239 -9.59 -4.46 0.80
C GLY A 239 -8.83 -5.78 0.74
N LEU A 240 -8.98 -6.46 -0.38
CA LEU A 240 -8.28 -7.72 -0.71
C LEU A 240 -6.82 -7.48 -1.12
N PHE A 241 -6.41 -6.21 -1.18
CA PHE A 241 -5.08 -5.82 -1.63
C PHE A 241 -3.92 -6.57 -0.95
N PRO A 242 -3.98 -6.98 0.35
CA PRO A 242 -2.85 -7.71 0.95
C PRO A 242 -2.60 -9.06 0.26
N LEU A 243 -3.65 -9.75 -0.20
CA LEU A 243 -3.52 -11.00 -0.94
C LEU A 243 -2.89 -10.77 -2.31
N PHE A 244 -3.33 -9.74 -3.02
CA PHE A 244 -2.74 -9.36 -4.31
C PHE A 244 -1.30 -8.86 -4.18
N GLN A 245 -0.97 -8.15 -3.09
CA GLN A 245 0.42 -7.79 -2.78
C GLN A 245 1.28 -9.00 -2.50
N PHE A 246 0.73 -10.02 -1.85
CA PHE A 246 1.46 -11.26 -1.67
C PHE A 246 1.79 -11.90 -3.03
N ALA A 247 0.83 -11.97 -3.95
CA ALA A 247 1.07 -12.41 -5.33
C ALA A 247 1.97 -11.44 -6.16
N HIS A 248 2.15 -10.19 -5.70
CA HIS A 248 3.11 -9.25 -6.29
C HIS A 248 4.54 -9.55 -5.83
N HIS A 249 4.74 -9.97 -4.58
CA HIS A 249 6.06 -10.29 -4.04
C HIS A 249 6.54 -11.70 -4.39
N PHE A 250 5.61 -12.63 -4.60
CA PHE A 250 5.90 -14.05 -4.88
C PHE A 250 5.31 -14.49 -6.22
N GLU A 251 5.96 -15.46 -6.86
CA GLU A 251 5.47 -16.13 -8.07
C GLU A 251 5.67 -17.64 -7.97
N ALA A 252 4.92 -18.39 -8.79
CA ALA A 252 5.20 -19.80 -9.01
C ALA A 252 6.63 -19.99 -9.52
N ARG A 253 7.35 -20.93 -8.92
CA ARG A 253 8.71 -21.30 -9.27
C ARG A 253 8.77 -21.80 -10.71
N LYS A 254 9.64 -21.18 -11.50
CA LYS A 254 9.86 -21.53 -12.92
C LYS A 254 11.13 -22.34 -13.14
N ARG A 255 12.05 -22.30 -12.18
CA ARG A 255 13.43 -22.79 -12.31
C ARG A 255 13.81 -23.65 -11.11
N LYS A 256 14.49 -24.77 -11.34
CA LYS A 256 14.90 -25.72 -10.27
C LYS A 256 15.97 -25.15 -9.34
N GLU A 257 16.67 -24.11 -9.75
CA GLU A 257 17.66 -23.42 -8.93
C GLU A 257 17.05 -22.31 -8.07
N ASP A 258 15.83 -21.84 -8.39
CA ASP A 258 15.19 -20.81 -7.59
C ASP A 258 14.82 -21.37 -6.21
N PRO A 259 15.03 -20.61 -5.12
CA PRO A 259 14.67 -21.04 -3.77
C PRO A 259 13.16 -21.16 -3.62
N VAL A 260 12.73 -22.23 -2.97
CA VAL A 260 11.34 -22.45 -2.56
C VAL A 260 11.14 -21.83 -1.18
N PHE A 261 10.17 -20.92 -1.08
CA PHE A 261 9.84 -20.23 0.17
C PHE A 261 8.59 -20.79 0.83
N ASP A 262 7.63 -21.20 0.02
CA ASP A 262 6.33 -21.65 0.49
C ASP A 262 5.70 -22.55 -0.55
N ILE A 263 4.68 -23.32 -0.17
CA ILE A 263 3.88 -24.12 -1.08
C ILE A 263 2.43 -23.72 -0.86
N LEU A 264 1.77 -23.24 -1.91
CA LEU A 264 0.35 -22.91 -1.86
C LEU A 264 -0.45 -23.91 -2.65
N SER A 265 -1.54 -24.38 -2.05
CA SER A 265 -2.59 -25.09 -2.78
C SER A 265 -3.63 -24.13 -3.34
N ARG A 266 -4.26 -24.51 -4.45
CA ARG A 266 -5.41 -23.81 -5.03
C ARG A 266 -6.50 -23.59 -3.98
N LYS A 267 -6.86 -24.66 -3.25
CA LYS A 267 -7.86 -24.64 -2.19
C LYS A 267 -7.52 -23.65 -1.07
N GLN A 268 -6.25 -23.54 -0.69
CA GLN A 268 -5.82 -22.58 0.32
C GLN A 268 -5.96 -21.13 -0.16
N VAL A 269 -5.64 -20.86 -1.42
CA VAL A 269 -5.84 -19.52 -2.03
C VAL A 269 -7.33 -19.17 -2.09
N GLU A 270 -8.16 -20.09 -2.58
CA GLU A 270 -9.62 -19.90 -2.66
C GLU A 270 -10.23 -19.66 -1.28
N LYS A 271 -9.92 -20.53 -0.31
CA LYS A 271 -10.41 -20.40 1.07
C LYS A 271 -10.00 -19.06 1.69
N SER A 272 -8.73 -18.68 1.55
CA SER A 272 -8.22 -17.43 2.13
C SER A 272 -8.85 -16.20 1.48
N PHE A 273 -9.10 -16.25 0.15
CA PHE A 273 -9.81 -15.22 -0.57
C PHE A 273 -11.25 -15.09 -0.08
N GLU A 274 -12.00 -16.19 -0.06
CA GLU A 274 -13.40 -16.21 0.36
C GLU A 274 -13.55 -15.71 1.79
N GLU A 275 -12.70 -16.18 2.71
CA GLU A 275 -12.72 -15.81 4.11
C GLU A 275 -12.50 -14.30 4.32
N LEU A 276 -11.55 -13.70 3.61
CA LEU A 276 -11.31 -12.25 3.71
C LEU A 276 -12.37 -11.44 2.97
N PHE A 277 -12.85 -11.92 1.83
CA PHE A 277 -13.93 -11.28 1.08
C PHE A 277 -15.18 -11.22 1.94
N ASP A 278 -15.63 -12.34 2.48
CA ASP A 278 -16.85 -12.40 3.29
C ASP A 278 -16.73 -11.56 4.56
N TYR A 279 -15.54 -11.51 5.16
CA TYR A 279 -15.26 -10.62 6.30
C TYR A 279 -15.36 -9.13 5.94
N ILE A 280 -14.82 -8.71 4.80
CA ILE A 280 -14.83 -7.30 4.37
C ILE A 280 -16.23 -6.87 3.88
N PHE A 281 -16.93 -7.75 3.16
CA PHE A 281 -18.15 -7.42 2.43
C PHE A 281 -19.42 -7.97 3.10
N GLN A 282 -19.35 -8.42 4.36
CA GLN A 282 -20.43 -9.10 5.09
C GLN A 282 -21.82 -8.48 4.90
N GLU A 283 -21.92 -7.14 4.93
CA GLU A 283 -23.19 -6.40 4.82
C GLU A 283 -23.76 -6.36 3.39
N ASN A 284 -22.93 -6.60 2.38
CA ASN A 284 -23.26 -6.45 0.97
C ASN A 284 -23.24 -7.77 0.19
N LEU A 285 -23.00 -8.91 0.85
CA LEU A 285 -22.92 -10.23 0.20
C LEU A 285 -24.19 -10.61 -0.57
N HIS A 286 -25.36 -10.10 -0.20
CA HIS A 286 -26.61 -10.38 -0.89
C HIS A 286 -26.73 -9.67 -2.25
N LYS A 287 -25.86 -8.70 -2.55
CA LYS A 287 -25.90 -7.92 -3.80
C LYS A 287 -25.26 -8.72 -4.95
N GLN A 288 -25.96 -8.83 -6.07
CA GLN A 288 -25.46 -9.55 -7.27
C GLN A 288 -24.12 -9.01 -7.78
N GLU A 289 -23.92 -7.68 -7.73
CA GLU A 289 -22.67 -7.04 -8.14
C GLU A 289 -21.48 -7.51 -7.28
N VAL A 290 -21.69 -7.67 -5.98
CA VAL A 290 -20.68 -8.12 -5.02
C VAL A 290 -20.34 -9.60 -5.24
N GLN A 291 -21.33 -10.43 -5.53
CA GLN A 291 -21.09 -11.85 -5.88
C GLN A 291 -20.28 -11.99 -7.18
N LYS A 292 -20.57 -11.16 -8.19
CA LYS A 292 -19.78 -11.13 -9.42
C LYS A 292 -18.34 -10.63 -9.17
N GLU A 293 -18.17 -9.65 -8.30
CA GLU A 293 -16.83 -9.18 -7.88
C GLU A 293 -16.07 -10.27 -7.12
N LYS A 294 -16.74 -11.03 -6.24
CA LYS A 294 -16.17 -12.18 -5.52
C LYS A 294 -15.58 -13.19 -6.49
N GLU A 295 -16.35 -13.62 -7.49
CA GLU A 295 -15.88 -14.60 -8.47
C GLU A 295 -14.73 -14.07 -9.33
N ASN A 296 -14.84 -12.84 -9.85
CA ASN A 296 -13.79 -12.23 -10.66
C ASN A 296 -12.49 -12.03 -9.86
N GLY A 297 -12.60 -11.59 -8.60
CA GLY A 297 -11.46 -11.40 -7.71
C GLY A 297 -10.76 -12.71 -7.38
N ARG A 298 -11.53 -13.79 -7.16
CA ARG A 298 -11.02 -15.14 -6.90
C ARG A 298 -10.19 -15.65 -8.07
N LEU A 299 -10.76 -15.58 -9.28
CA LEU A 299 -10.07 -15.98 -10.51
C LEU A 299 -8.82 -15.12 -10.78
N ALA A 300 -8.91 -13.82 -10.54
CA ALA A 300 -7.78 -12.90 -10.69
C ALA A 300 -6.63 -13.24 -9.74
N LEU A 301 -6.94 -13.57 -8.47
CA LEU A 301 -5.93 -13.93 -7.47
C LEU A 301 -5.27 -15.27 -7.82
N LEU A 302 -6.06 -16.30 -8.16
CA LEU A 302 -5.55 -17.59 -8.62
C LEU A 302 -4.60 -17.42 -9.81
N LYS A 303 -5.00 -16.62 -10.81
CA LYS A 303 -4.17 -16.30 -11.96
C LYS A 303 -2.89 -15.57 -11.57
N ALA A 304 -2.94 -14.65 -10.61
CA ALA A 304 -1.76 -13.90 -10.15
C ALA A 304 -0.70 -14.81 -9.51
N PHE A 305 -1.13 -15.88 -8.85
CA PHE A 305 -0.26 -16.91 -8.27
C PHE A 305 0.28 -17.92 -9.30
N GLY A 306 -0.38 -18.07 -10.45
CA GLY A 306 0.04 -19.01 -11.51
C GLY A 306 -0.89 -20.22 -11.67
N PHE A 307 -2.05 -20.24 -11.03
CA PHE A 307 -3.08 -21.28 -11.21
C PHE A 307 -3.87 -21.06 -12.49
N HIS A 308 -3.19 -21.21 -13.64
CA HIS A 308 -3.78 -20.97 -14.97
C HIS A 308 -4.66 -22.11 -15.46
N ASP A 309 -4.53 -23.30 -14.88
CA ASP A 309 -5.26 -24.52 -15.25
C ASP A 309 -5.81 -25.19 -13.98
N SER A 310 -7.04 -25.73 -14.05
CA SER A 310 -7.70 -26.42 -12.93
C SER A 310 -6.97 -27.67 -12.45
N SER A 311 -6.10 -28.26 -13.27
CA SER A 311 -5.24 -29.39 -12.89
C SER A 311 -4.07 -29.01 -11.98
N ILE A 312 -3.72 -27.71 -11.89
CA ILE A 312 -2.67 -27.24 -10.99
C ILE A 312 -3.28 -27.13 -9.59
N GLU A 313 -2.95 -28.11 -8.75
CA GLU A 313 -3.40 -28.15 -7.35
C GLU A 313 -2.46 -27.42 -6.40
N ASN A 314 -1.15 -27.46 -6.67
CA ASN A 314 -0.12 -26.86 -5.82
C ASN A 314 0.91 -26.10 -6.65
N ILE A 315 1.45 -25.03 -6.07
CA ILE A 315 2.59 -24.29 -6.61
C ILE A 315 3.65 -24.11 -5.53
N GLU A 316 4.91 -24.27 -5.92
CA GLU A 316 6.05 -23.82 -5.12
C GLU A 316 6.24 -22.33 -5.36
N LEU A 317 6.30 -21.54 -4.30
CA LEU A 317 6.50 -20.10 -4.38
C LEU A 317 7.97 -19.72 -4.25
N THR A 318 8.33 -18.70 -5.00
CA THR A 318 9.64 -18.05 -4.94
C THR A 318 9.44 -16.53 -5.04
N PRO A 319 10.26 -15.70 -4.38
CA PRO A 319 10.15 -14.25 -4.51
C PRO A 319 10.35 -13.82 -5.97
N ARG A 320 9.58 -12.84 -6.45
CA ARG A 320 9.75 -12.31 -7.81
C ARG A 320 11.11 -11.65 -8.00
N TYR A 321 11.53 -10.87 -7.00
CA TYR A 321 12.87 -10.32 -6.96
C TYR A 321 13.84 -11.33 -6.32
N LYS A 322 14.91 -11.69 -7.03
CA LYS A 322 15.80 -12.79 -6.60
C LYS A 322 16.96 -12.38 -5.70
N ARG A 323 17.18 -11.07 -5.49
CA ARG A 323 18.40 -10.53 -4.84
C ARG A 323 18.08 -9.72 -3.59
N TYR A 324 17.31 -10.30 -2.68
CA TYR A 324 17.17 -9.72 -1.35
C TYR A 324 18.47 -9.92 -0.56
N ASP A 325 18.92 -8.87 0.13
CA ASP A 325 20.02 -8.99 1.09
C ASP A 325 19.55 -9.74 2.33
N PHE A 326 18.30 -9.48 2.75
CA PHE A 326 17.67 -10.13 3.89
C PHE A 326 16.22 -10.54 3.59
N ILE A 327 15.82 -11.67 4.15
CA ILE A 327 14.43 -12.09 4.19
C ILE A 327 14.07 -12.38 5.64
N ILE A 328 13.13 -11.60 6.15
CA ILE A 328 12.68 -11.65 7.54
C ILE A 328 11.37 -12.44 7.56
N ASP A 329 11.45 -13.69 7.98
CA ASP A 329 10.26 -14.50 8.22
C ASP A 329 9.60 -14.07 9.52
N THR A 330 8.41 -13.50 9.40
CA THR A 330 7.61 -13.08 10.55
C THR A 330 6.64 -14.16 11.01
N SER A 331 6.67 -15.37 10.45
CA SER A 331 5.75 -16.47 10.77
C SER A 331 5.59 -16.66 12.27
N LYS A 332 6.70 -16.76 13.02
CA LYS A 332 6.71 -17.01 14.47
C LYS A 332 6.56 -15.74 15.31
N THR A 333 7.00 -14.60 14.80
CA THR A 333 6.82 -13.31 15.47
C THR A 333 5.41 -12.78 15.22
N TYR A 334 4.47 -13.27 16.02
CA TYR A 334 3.64 -12.31 16.75
C TYR A 334 4.57 -11.60 17.73
N PRO A 335 4.59 -10.27 17.87
CA PRO A 335 4.64 -9.77 19.22
C PRO A 335 3.30 -10.22 19.81
N GLU A 336 3.36 -11.20 20.71
CA GLU A 336 2.50 -11.13 21.87
C GLU A 336 2.71 -9.71 22.41
N PHE A 337 1.67 -8.90 22.27
CA PHE A 337 1.60 -7.55 22.77
C PHE A 337 0.82 -7.60 24.07
#